data_AF-A0A1V6RYK2-F1
#
_entry.id   AF-A0A1V6RYK2-F1
#
_cell.length_a   1.000
_cell.length_b   1.000
_cell.length_c   1.000
_cell.angle_alpha   90.00
_cell.angle_beta   90.00
_cell.angle_gamma   90.00
#
_symmetry.space_group_name_H-M   'P 1'
#
loop_
_entity.id
_entity.type
_entity.pdbx_description
1 polymer ?
#
loop_
_entity_poly.entity_id
_entity_poly.type
_entity_poly.pdbx_seq_one_letter_code
_entity_poly.pdbx_strand_id
1 'polypeptide(L)'
;MDDFQIEDFEVRGELDITGSVPKLEGAVNWQDWEVSLKIALGANNRFYVHIISHGIERPLPPPYRENSTDAIRSLLQQEGITEINSTAIRERGIQVVEENKLLRKAYNDKCSKWVTCNSRAFLQMKKTLGVNASSSVAQMTGVREAYLKLRKTYFTIPHQQSYVRFTKFNDMRYEGGAASEFVRKFQGALRDLNQMAGDLSPILELCHFKKAIVDNPRCLPFMQNLKIDERDGHFIDKVYAEFKYTLDLNPA
;
A
#
# COMPACT_ATOMS: atom_id res chain seq x y z
N MET A 1 12.50 -10.73 -10.23
CA MET A 1 12.09 -10.01 -9.01
C MET A 1 13.17 -10.33 -8.00
N ASP A 2 13.94 -9.34 -7.56
CA ASP A 2 14.93 -9.58 -6.49
C ASP A 2 14.20 -10.04 -5.24
N ASP A 3 14.56 -11.19 -4.71
CA ASP A 3 14.01 -11.70 -3.46
C ASP A 3 14.71 -10.97 -2.30
N PHE A 4 13.96 -10.18 -1.53
CA PHE A 4 14.49 -9.40 -0.39
C PHE A 4 14.36 -10.19 0.90
N GLN A 5 15.14 -11.25 1.03
CA GLN A 5 15.25 -12.04 2.25
C GLN A 5 16.10 -11.27 3.28
N ILE A 6 15.56 -11.04 4.48
CA ILE A 6 16.25 -10.23 5.52
C ILE A 6 17.57 -10.87 5.99
N GLU A 7 17.73 -12.16 5.74
CA GLU A 7 18.92 -12.96 5.92
C GLU A 7 20.09 -12.42 5.09
N ASP A 8 19.84 -11.84 3.92
CA ASP A 8 20.88 -11.29 3.05
C ASP A 8 21.22 -9.84 3.41
N PHE A 9 20.55 -9.26 4.42
CA PHE A 9 20.88 -7.93 4.90
C PHE A 9 22.23 -7.94 5.62
N GLU A 10 23.14 -7.14 5.08
CA GLU A 10 24.43 -6.82 5.68
C GLU A 10 24.63 -5.31 5.70
N VAL A 11 25.24 -4.81 6.77
CA VAL A 11 25.70 -3.43 6.82
C VAL A 11 27.14 -3.39 6.31
N ARG A 12 27.38 -2.56 5.30
CA ARG A 12 28.71 -2.15 4.86
C ARG A 12 28.78 -0.63 4.98
N GLY A 13 29.99 -0.07 5.04
CA GLY A 13 30.22 1.36 5.30
C GLY A 13 29.17 2.27 4.66
N GLU A 14 28.51 3.09 5.46
CA GLU A 14 27.41 3.95 5.02
C GLU A 14 27.89 5.37 4.82
N LEU A 15 27.52 5.96 3.70
CA LEU A 15 27.72 7.37 3.41
C LEU A 15 26.67 8.20 4.16
N ASP A 16 27.08 9.38 4.62
CA ASP A 16 26.13 10.34 5.17
C ASP A 16 25.35 11.00 4.03
N ILE A 17 24.04 10.81 4.04
CA ILE A 17 23.18 11.23 2.93
C ILE A 17 22.73 12.70 3.02
N THR A 18 23.07 13.40 4.12
CA THR A 18 22.55 14.74 4.43
C THR A 18 22.96 15.81 3.42
N GLY A 19 24.13 15.66 2.77
CA GLY A 19 24.57 16.55 1.70
C GLY A 19 23.93 16.27 0.34
N SER A 20 23.41 15.06 0.12
CA SER A 20 22.84 14.60 -1.15
C SER A 20 21.31 14.64 -1.21
N VAL A 21 20.66 14.71 -0.05
CA VAL A 21 19.19 14.72 0.07
C VAL A 21 18.77 16.07 0.66
N PRO A 22 17.91 16.85 -0.01
CA PRO A 22 17.41 18.10 0.54
C PRO A 22 16.66 17.85 1.87
N LYS A 23 16.48 18.88 2.69
CA LYS A 23 15.63 18.73 3.88
C LYS A 23 14.16 18.68 3.47
N LEU A 24 13.38 17.72 4.00
CA LEU A 24 11.93 17.72 3.78
C LEU A 24 11.30 18.91 4.54
N GLU A 25 10.81 19.90 3.80
CA GLU A 25 10.25 21.15 4.34
C GLU A 25 8.72 21.15 4.26
N GLY A 26 8.16 20.40 3.32
CA GLY A 26 6.71 20.22 3.22
C GLY A 26 6.30 19.61 1.90
N ALA A 27 5.06 19.85 1.51
CA ALA A 27 4.52 19.35 0.26
C ALA A 27 5.26 19.85 -0.98
N VAL A 28 5.77 21.09 -0.93
CA VAL A 28 6.42 21.77 -2.05
C VAL A 28 7.66 21.05 -2.56
N ASN A 29 8.39 20.34 -1.69
CA ASN A 29 9.60 19.62 -2.04
C ASN A 29 9.53 18.11 -1.76
N TRP A 30 8.32 17.58 -1.55
CA TRP A 30 8.12 16.15 -1.28
C TRP A 30 8.72 15.26 -2.38
N GLN A 31 8.44 15.59 -3.64
CA GLN A 31 8.84 14.75 -4.77
C GLN A 31 10.37 14.67 -4.89
N ASP A 32 11.04 15.82 -4.84
CA ASP A 32 12.50 15.91 -4.91
C ASP A 32 13.16 15.25 -3.72
N TRP A 33 12.60 15.43 -2.53
CA TRP A 33 13.05 14.75 -1.31
C TRP A 33 12.91 13.24 -1.43
N GLU A 34 11.75 12.72 -1.85
CA GLU A 34 11.49 11.29 -1.92
C GLU A 34 12.41 10.60 -2.93
N VAL A 35 12.59 11.19 -4.12
CA VAL A 35 13.47 10.66 -5.15
C VAL A 35 14.92 10.64 -4.66
N SER A 36 15.40 11.77 -4.13
CA SER A 36 16.78 11.88 -3.64
C SER A 36 17.04 10.93 -2.46
N LEU A 37 16.09 10.80 -1.53
CA LEU A 37 16.16 9.87 -0.41
C LEU A 37 16.29 8.43 -0.90
N LYS A 38 15.42 7.99 -1.82
CA LYS A 38 15.44 6.60 -2.33
C LYS A 38 16.75 6.30 -3.06
N ILE A 39 17.27 7.24 -3.85
CA ILE A 39 18.58 7.08 -4.51
C ILE A 39 19.69 6.96 -3.47
N ALA A 40 19.77 7.88 -2.50
CA ALA A 40 20.84 7.91 -1.51
C ALA A 40 20.78 6.69 -0.55
N LEU A 41 19.58 6.28 -0.14
CA LEU A 41 19.40 5.05 0.64
C LEU A 41 19.77 3.81 -0.17
N GLY A 42 19.40 3.75 -1.45
CA GLY A 42 19.72 2.64 -2.33
C GLY A 42 21.22 2.49 -2.56
N ALA A 43 21.94 3.61 -2.66
CA ALA A 43 23.40 3.64 -2.76
C ALA A 43 24.08 3.08 -1.49
N ASN A 44 23.50 3.33 -0.31
CA ASN A 44 23.98 2.74 0.94
C ASN A 44 23.60 1.26 1.08
N ASN A 45 22.32 0.94 0.88
CA ASN A 45 21.80 -0.41 0.99
C ASN A 45 20.44 -0.55 0.32
N ARG A 46 20.32 -1.47 -0.65
CA ARG A 46 19.04 -1.76 -1.34
C ARG A 46 17.89 -2.13 -0.39
N PHE A 47 18.17 -2.75 0.76
CA PHE A 47 17.16 -3.11 1.75
C PHE A 47 16.48 -1.88 2.37
N TYR A 48 17.16 -0.74 2.46
CA TYR A 48 16.58 0.50 3.01
C TYR A 48 15.48 1.06 2.10
N VAL A 49 15.68 1.01 0.79
CA VAL A 49 14.64 1.41 -0.18
C VAL A 49 13.47 0.44 -0.13
N HIS A 50 13.76 -0.86 -0.02
CA HIS A 50 12.75 -1.90 -0.01
C HIS A 50 11.85 -1.83 1.24
N ILE A 51 12.44 -1.71 2.44
CA ILE A 51 11.67 -1.63 3.69
C ILE A 51 10.79 -0.38 3.75
N ILE A 52 11.22 0.72 3.13
CA ILE A 52 10.42 1.95 3.04
C ILE A 52 9.28 1.81 2.02
N SER A 53 9.59 1.28 0.84
CA SER A 53 8.65 1.28 -0.31
C SER A 53 7.60 0.19 -0.20
N HIS A 54 8.02 -1.02 0.16
CA HIS A 54 7.17 -2.21 0.21
C HIS A 54 6.96 -2.67 1.64
N GLY A 55 8.00 -2.57 2.47
CA GLY A 55 8.05 -3.20 3.79
C GLY A 55 8.80 -4.52 3.75
N ILE A 56 9.30 -4.91 4.91
CA ILE A 56 9.86 -6.23 5.15
C ILE A 56 9.16 -6.72 6.40
N GLU A 57 8.50 -7.86 6.33
CA GLU A 57 7.79 -8.42 7.47
C GLU A 57 8.77 -8.76 8.58
N ARG A 58 8.32 -8.57 9.82
CA ARG A 58 9.10 -9.00 10.98
C ARG A 58 9.16 -10.53 10.98
N PRO A 59 10.34 -11.16 11.17
CA PRO A 59 10.45 -12.61 11.25
C PRO A 59 9.50 -13.18 12.30
N LEU A 60 8.82 -14.27 11.96
CA LEU A 60 7.97 -15.02 12.89
C LEU A 60 8.80 -16.06 13.64
N PRO A 61 8.48 -16.34 14.92
CA PRO A 61 9.12 -17.42 15.66
C PRO A 61 8.93 -18.76 14.92
N PRO A 62 9.99 -19.57 14.75
CA PRO A 62 9.85 -20.90 14.18
C PRO A 62 9.10 -21.83 15.15
N PRO A 63 8.47 -22.90 14.64
CA PRO A 63 7.86 -23.91 15.49
C PRO A 63 8.94 -24.67 16.25
N TYR A 64 8.98 -24.50 17.58
CA TYR A 64 9.85 -25.28 18.44
C TYR A 64 9.21 -26.62 18.77
N ARG A 65 10.03 -27.67 18.81
CA ARG A 65 9.58 -28.99 19.27
C ARG A 65 9.46 -29.01 20.78
N GLU A 66 8.43 -29.69 21.30
CA GLU A 66 8.34 -29.93 22.73
C GLU A 66 9.41 -30.93 23.20
N ASN A 67 9.94 -30.73 24.40
CA ASN A 67 10.96 -31.58 25.01
C ASN A 67 10.42 -32.37 26.21
N SER A 68 9.10 -32.46 26.37
CA SER A 68 8.48 -33.29 27.40
C SER A 68 8.71 -34.77 27.11
N THR A 69 8.73 -35.61 28.14
CA THR A 69 8.95 -37.06 27.97
C THR A 69 7.92 -37.69 27.02
N ASP A 70 6.66 -37.28 27.12
CA ASP A 70 5.58 -37.80 26.28
C ASP A 70 5.65 -37.29 24.84
N ALA A 71 6.06 -36.04 24.64
CA ALA A 71 6.31 -35.51 23.30
C ALA A 71 7.49 -36.24 22.62
N ILE A 72 8.60 -36.45 23.33
CA ILE A 72 9.75 -37.19 22.81
C ILE A 72 9.40 -38.65 22.54
N ARG A 73 8.63 -39.30 23.42
CA ARG A 73 8.12 -40.66 23.17
C ARG A 73 7.28 -40.70 21.89
N SER A 74 6.36 -39.75 21.71
CA SER A 74 5.54 -39.65 20.50
C SER A 74 6.38 -39.42 19.24
N LEU A 75 7.43 -38.59 19.36
CA LEU A 75 8.36 -38.29 18.27
C LEU A 75 9.16 -39.53 17.85
N LEU A 76 9.68 -40.29 18.83
CA LEU A 76 10.36 -41.57 18.59
C LEU A 76 9.45 -42.61 17.93
N GLN A 77 8.16 -42.66 18.32
CA GLN A 77 7.17 -43.53 17.66
C GLN A 77 6.95 -43.13 16.20
N GLN A 78 6.86 -41.82 15.92
CA GLN A 78 6.76 -41.30 14.55
C GLN A 78 8.00 -41.58 13.71
N GLU A 79 9.17 -41.62 14.34
CA GLU A 79 10.46 -41.97 13.72
C GLU A 79 10.62 -43.49 13.50
N GLY A 80 9.64 -44.31 13.91
CA GLY A 80 9.66 -45.76 13.73
C GLY A 80 10.51 -46.52 14.74
N ILE A 81 10.89 -45.88 15.85
CA ILE A 81 11.66 -46.52 16.93
C ILE A 81 10.69 -47.36 17.78
N THR A 82 10.87 -48.68 17.77
CA THR A 82 10.00 -49.63 18.47
C THR A 82 10.41 -49.89 19.93
N GLU A 83 11.70 -49.84 20.26
CA GLU A 83 12.21 -50.02 21.62
C GLU A 83 12.44 -48.68 22.33
N ILE A 84 11.34 -48.10 22.83
CA ILE A 84 11.42 -46.81 23.54
C ILE A 84 11.72 -47.05 25.01
N ASN A 85 13.01 -47.02 25.35
CA ASN A 85 13.49 -47.05 26.73
C ASN A 85 13.87 -45.64 27.23
N SER A 86 14.18 -45.54 28.53
CA SER A 86 14.55 -44.26 29.16
C SER A 86 15.81 -43.62 28.55
N THR A 87 16.75 -44.43 28.08
CA THR A 87 17.97 -43.95 27.42
C THR A 87 17.66 -43.31 26.07
N ALA A 88 16.84 -43.96 25.23
CA ALA A 88 16.42 -43.44 23.92
C ALA A 88 15.64 -42.12 24.06
N ILE A 89 14.73 -42.05 25.04
CA ILE A 89 14.01 -40.80 25.36
C ILE A 89 14.99 -39.70 25.77
N ARG A 90 15.97 -40.01 26.64
CA ARG A 90 16.96 -39.03 27.10
C ARG A 90 17.82 -38.50 25.95
N GLU A 91 18.34 -39.39 25.11
CA GLU A 91 19.20 -39.02 23.98
C GLU A 91 18.46 -38.19 22.95
N ARG A 92 17.23 -38.60 22.57
CA ARG A 92 16.41 -37.81 21.65
C ARG A 92 15.98 -36.47 22.25
N GLY A 93 15.69 -36.45 23.56
CA GLY A 93 15.41 -35.20 24.29
C GLY A 93 16.57 -34.20 24.21
N ILE A 94 17.82 -34.68 24.35
CA ILE A 94 19.01 -33.84 24.18
C ILE A 94 19.09 -33.30 22.74
N GLN A 95 18.88 -34.15 21.73
CA GLN A 95 18.91 -33.72 20.33
C GLN A 95 17.84 -32.67 20.02
N VAL A 96 16.60 -32.86 20.49
CA VAL A 96 15.50 -31.89 20.30
C VAL A 96 15.82 -30.54 20.96
N VAL A 97 16.46 -30.55 22.14
CA VAL A 97 16.92 -29.32 22.79
C VAL A 97 17.98 -28.60 21.94
N GLU A 98 18.94 -29.32 21.37
CA GLU A 98 19.95 -28.72 20.48
C GLU A 98 19.36 -28.21 19.16
N GLU A 99 18.45 -28.97 18.53
CA GLU A 99 17.70 -28.52 17.34
C GLU A 99 16.95 -27.21 17.62
N ASN A 100 16.24 -27.13 18.76
CA ASN A 100 15.55 -25.92 19.19
C ASN A 100 16.51 -24.75 19.46
N LYS A 101 17.69 -25.00 20.04
CA LYS A 101 18.71 -23.96 20.24
C LYS A 101 19.19 -23.39 18.92
N LEU A 102 19.44 -24.23 17.91
CA LEU A 102 19.85 -23.79 16.57
C LEU A 102 18.74 -22.96 15.91
N LEU A 103 17.48 -23.39 16.00
CA LEU A 103 16.33 -22.63 15.50
C LEU A 103 16.20 -21.26 16.18
N ARG A 104 16.34 -21.19 17.51
CA ARG A 104 16.32 -19.93 18.27
C ARG A 104 17.44 -19.00 17.83
N LYS A 105 18.65 -19.53 17.66
CA LYS A 105 19.80 -18.75 17.21
C LYS A 105 19.52 -18.14 15.83
N ALA A 106 19.12 -18.95 14.86
CA ALA A 106 18.79 -18.49 13.52
C ALA A 106 17.66 -17.45 13.51
N TYR A 107 16.59 -17.66 14.30
CA TYR A 107 15.49 -16.70 14.45
C TYR A 107 15.96 -15.36 15.05
N ASN A 108 16.78 -15.40 16.09
CA ASN A 108 17.32 -14.21 16.73
C ASN A 108 18.23 -13.43 15.77
N ASP A 109 19.03 -14.12 14.95
CA ASP A 109 19.87 -13.49 13.93
C ASP A 109 19.02 -12.77 12.88
N LYS A 110 17.93 -13.39 12.39
CA LYS A 110 16.96 -12.75 11.48
C LYS A 110 16.31 -11.53 12.12
N CYS A 111 15.85 -11.64 13.37
CA CYS A 111 15.27 -10.52 14.11
C CYS A 111 16.26 -9.36 14.27
N SER A 112 17.51 -9.67 14.60
CA SER A 112 18.58 -8.68 14.74
C SER A 112 18.84 -7.94 13.42
N LYS A 113 18.91 -8.67 12.31
CA LYS A 113 19.02 -8.09 10.96
C LYS A 113 17.83 -7.19 10.62
N TRP A 114 16.61 -7.62 10.89
CA TRP A 114 15.40 -6.82 10.67
C TRP A 114 15.41 -5.51 11.48
N VAL A 115 15.70 -5.60 12.79
CA VAL A 115 15.77 -4.43 13.68
C VAL A 115 16.86 -3.48 13.21
N THR A 116 18.02 -4.00 12.82
CA THR A 116 19.15 -3.21 12.32
C THR A 116 18.79 -2.51 11.01
N CYS A 117 18.19 -3.22 10.05
CA CYS A 117 17.74 -2.65 8.79
C CYS A 117 16.75 -1.49 9.01
N ASN A 118 15.71 -1.73 9.81
CA ASN A 118 14.68 -0.75 10.11
C ASN A 118 15.25 0.49 10.83
N SER A 119 16.04 0.28 11.89
CA SER A 119 16.60 1.38 12.69
C SER A 119 17.59 2.24 11.91
N ARG A 120 18.47 1.63 11.10
CA ARG A 120 19.45 2.36 10.30
C ARG A 120 18.78 3.14 9.16
N ALA A 121 17.86 2.51 8.43
CA ALA A 121 17.06 3.20 7.42
C ALA A 121 16.30 4.39 8.04
N PHE A 122 15.73 4.19 9.23
CA PHE A 122 15.01 5.25 9.94
C PHE A 122 15.92 6.40 10.34
N LEU A 123 17.10 6.11 10.90
CA LEU A 123 18.06 7.13 11.29
C LEU A 123 18.50 7.97 10.08
N GLN A 124 18.84 7.32 8.96
CA GLN A 124 19.23 7.99 7.72
C GLN A 124 18.10 8.87 7.20
N MET A 125 16.86 8.36 7.15
CA MET A 125 15.70 9.17 6.75
C MET A 125 15.49 10.37 7.69
N LYS A 126 15.53 10.18 9.02
CA LYS A 126 15.35 11.26 10.00
C LYS A 126 16.35 12.40 9.83
N LYS A 127 17.61 12.08 9.49
CA LYS A 127 18.63 13.10 9.21
C LYS A 127 18.28 14.00 8.03
N THR A 128 17.38 13.59 7.13
CA THR A 128 16.95 14.39 5.97
C THR A 128 15.63 15.14 6.20
N LEU A 129 15.05 15.04 7.41
CA LEU A 129 13.79 15.73 7.72
C LEU A 129 14.07 17.16 8.21
N GLY A 130 13.23 18.11 7.77
CA GLY A 130 13.10 19.41 8.41
C GLY A 130 12.41 19.31 9.78
N VAL A 131 12.36 20.42 10.52
CA VAL A 131 11.90 20.44 11.93
C VAL A 131 10.47 19.88 12.09
N ASN A 132 9.53 20.33 11.26
CA ASN A 132 8.13 19.92 11.33
C ASN A 132 7.95 18.43 10.99
N ALA A 133 8.57 17.98 9.90
CA ALA A 133 8.53 16.59 9.48
C ALA A 133 9.15 15.66 10.54
N SER A 134 10.30 16.05 11.10
CA SER A 134 11.00 15.31 12.16
C SER A 134 10.14 15.17 13.43
N SER A 135 9.51 16.27 13.87
CA SER A 135 8.60 16.27 15.01
C SER A 135 7.42 15.31 14.79
N SER A 136 6.84 15.30 13.58
CA SER A 136 5.68 14.46 13.25
C SER A 136 5.93 12.96 13.38
N VAL A 137 7.18 12.50 13.24
CA VAL A 137 7.57 11.08 13.32
C VAL A 137 8.45 10.77 14.54
N ALA A 138 8.59 11.70 15.50
CA ALA A 138 9.54 11.58 16.59
C ALA A 138 9.37 10.33 17.47
N GLN A 139 8.12 9.93 17.70
CA GLN A 139 7.74 8.78 18.55
C GLN A 139 7.61 7.45 17.78
N MET A 140 7.86 7.46 16.47
CA MET A 140 7.73 6.26 15.65
C MET A 140 9.00 5.43 15.73
N THR A 141 8.87 4.11 15.63
CA THR A 141 10.00 3.17 15.65
C THR A 141 10.19 2.45 14.31
N GLY A 142 9.12 2.33 13.52
CA GLY A 142 9.16 1.75 12.17
C GLY A 142 9.45 2.78 11.09
N VAL A 143 10.50 2.55 10.28
CA VAL A 143 10.85 3.45 9.16
C VAL A 143 9.72 3.55 8.14
N ARG A 144 9.07 2.42 7.85
CA ARG A 144 7.98 2.35 6.89
C ARG A 144 6.77 3.13 7.35
N GLU A 145 6.37 2.94 8.60
CA GLU A 145 5.24 3.65 9.19
C GLU A 145 5.49 5.16 9.17
N ALA A 146 6.71 5.58 9.55
CA ALA A 146 7.11 6.98 9.50
C ALA A 146 7.06 7.53 8.07
N TYR A 147 7.60 6.81 7.09
CA TYR A 147 7.52 7.20 5.68
C TYR A 147 6.07 7.31 5.19
N LEU A 148 5.21 6.34 5.50
CA LEU A 148 3.79 6.39 5.12
C LEU A 148 3.05 7.57 5.74
N LYS A 149 3.37 7.91 7.00
CA LYS A 149 2.84 9.11 7.65
C LYS A 149 3.28 10.37 6.92
N LEU A 150 4.57 10.51 6.66
CA LEU A 150 5.12 11.66 5.92
C LEU A 150 4.49 11.77 4.52
N ARG A 151 4.35 10.64 3.83
CA ARG A 151 3.68 10.58 2.52
C ARG A 151 2.25 11.05 2.63
N LYS A 152 1.47 10.55 3.59
CA LYS A 152 0.09 11.01 3.81
C LYS A 152 0.01 12.52 4.10
N THR A 153 1.00 13.08 4.78
CA THR A 153 1.02 14.50 5.17
C THR A 153 1.49 15.44 4.06
N TYR A 154 2.49 15.04 3.27
CA TYR A 154 3.19 15.94 2.35
C TYR A 154 3.07 15.55 0.88
N PHE A 155 2.72 14.31 0.56
CA PHE A 155 2.48 13.93 -0.83
C PHE A 155 1.26 14.68 -1.36
N THR A 156 1.52 15.58 -2.30
CA THR A 156 0.48 16.23 -3.10
C THR A 156 0.58 15.64 -4.51
N ILE A 157 -0.55 15.25 -5.07
CA ILE A 157 -0.58 14.78 -6.46
C ILE A 157 -0.17 15.97 -7.34
N PRO A 158 0.85 15.83 -8.21
CA PRO A 158 1.28 16.94 -9.06
C PRO A 158 0.11 17.52 -9.85
N HIS A 159 -0.01 18.85 -9.90
CA HIS A 159 -1.10 19.53 -10.62
C HIS A 159 -1.27 19.02 -12.05
N GLN A 160 -0.19 18.61 -12.73
CA GLN A 160 -0.22 18.02 -14.06
C GLN A 160 -0.95 16.68 -14.10
N GLN A 161 -0.74 15.80 -13.12
CA GLN A 161 -1.48 14.53 -13.04
C GLN A 161 -2.94 14.76 -12.70
N SER A 162 -3.23 15.71 -11.81
CA SER A 162 -4.59 16.15 -11.51
C SER A 162 -5.27 16.70 -12.77
N TYR A 163 -4.55 17.49 -13.57
CA TYR A 163 -5.05 18.04 -14.83
C TYR A 163 -5.27 16.96 -15.91
N VAL A 164 -4.36 15.99 -16.06
CA VAL A 164 -4.53 14.86 -17.00
C VAL A 164 -5.76 14.02 -16.65
N ARG A 165 -6.00 13.79 -15.36
CA ARG A 165 -7.18 13.04 -14.91
C ARG A 165 -8.47 13.85 -15.01
N PHE A 166 -8.42 15.14 -14.71
CA PHE A 166 -9.53 16.07 -14.92
C PHE A 166 -9.91 16.16 -16.41
N THR A 167 -8.94 16.33 -17.30
CA THR A 167 -9.18 16.36 -18.76
C THR A 167 -9.76 15.04 -19.24
N LYS A 168 -9.20 13.89 -18.82
CA LYS A 168 -9.78 12.57 -19.13
C LYS A 168 -11.24 12.45 -18.70
N PHE A 169 -11.60 12.91 -17.49
CA PHE A 169 -13.00 12.91 -17.03
C PHE A 169 -13.88 13.88 -17.83
N ASN A 170 -13.40 15.10 -18.05
CA ASN A 170 -14.09 16.16 -18.77
C ASN A 170 -14.33 15.85 -20.26
N ASP A 171 -13.47 15.04 -20.85
CA ASP A 171 -13.49 14.67 -22.26
C ASP A 171 -14.22 13.33 -22.48
N MET A 172 -14.73 12.69 -21.42
CA MET A 172 -15.58 11.51 -21.57
C MET A 172 -16.80 11.83 -22.43
N ARG A 173 -17.08 10.99 -23.41
CA ARG A 173 -18.28 11.04 -24.25
C ARG A 173 -18.95 9.67 -24.32
N TYR A 174 -20.28 9.67 -24.38
CA TYR A 174 -21.05 8.47 -24.64
C TYR A 174 -21.19 8.27 -26.15
N GLU A 175 -20.42 7.35 -26.69
CA GLU A 175 -20.37 7.05 -28.14
C GLU A 175 -21.43 6.03 -28.58
N GLY A 176 -22.26 5.54 -27.66
CA GLY A 176 -23.22 4.46 -27.89
C GLY A 176 -22.87 3.18 -27.12
N GLY A 177 -23.62 2.10 -27.34
CA GLY A 177 -23.50 0.85 -26.58
C GLY A 177 -24.34 0.83 -25.31
N ALA A 178 -23.98 -0.03 -24.34
CA ALA A 178 -24.76 -0.17 -23.10
C ALA A 178 -24.61 1.07 -22.19
N ALA A 179 -25.72 1.69 -21.85
CA ALA A 179 -25.77 2.87 -20.97
C ALA A 179 -25.26 2.53 -19.56
N SER A 180 -25.57 1.33 -19.08
CA SER A 180 -25.02 0.77 -17.84
C SER A 180 -23.49 0.73 -17.80
N GLU A 181 -22.83 0.34 -18.90
CA GLU A 181 -21.37 0.32 -18.98
C GLU A 181 -20.79 1.74 -18.95
N PHE A 182 -21.40 2.67 -19.68
CA PHE A 182 -20.99 4.06 -19.68
C PHE A 182 -21.09 4.70 -18.29
N VAL A 183 -22.23 4.55 -17.59
CA VAL A 183 -22.40 5.07 -16.23
C VAL A 183 -21.35 4.48 -15.29
N ARG A 184 -21.06 3.18 -15.38
CA ARG A 184 -20.01 2.55 -14.58
C ARG A 184 -18.63 3.19 -14.83
N LYS A 185 -18.26 3.45 -16.09
CA LYS A 185 -17.00 4.12 -16.46
C LYS A 185 -16.97 5.56 -15.95
N PHE A 186 -18.07 6.30 -16.11
CA PHE A 186 -18.19 7.68 -15.65
C PHE A 186 -18.04 7.79 -14.12
N GLN A 187 -18.76 6.98 -13.36
CA GLN A 187 -18.65 6.92 -11.90
C GLN A 187 -17.25 6.47 -11.43
N GLY A 188 -16.58 5.60 -12.20
CA GLY A 188 -15.19 5.23 -11.95
C GLY A 188 -14.25 6.43 -12.08
N ALA A 189 -14.34 7.16 -13.19
CA ALA A 189 -13.52 8.34 -13.44
C ALA A 189 -13.80 9.48 -12.45
N LEU A 190 -15.07 9.68 -12.06
CA LEU A 190 -15.44 10.65 -11.02
C LEU A 190 -14.84 10.28 -9.67
N ARG A 191 -14.88 9.00 -9.28
CA ARG A 191 -14.26 8.54 -8.03
C ARG A 191 -12.76 8.78 -8.01
N ASP A 192 -12.09 8.51 -9.13
CA ASP A 192 -10.66 8.81 -9.27
C ASP A 192 -10.39 10.31 -9.09
N LEU A 193 -11.27 11.18 -9.64
CA LEU A 193 -11.18 12.64 -9.48
C LEU A 193 -11.41 13.09 -8.02
N ASN A 194 -12.47 12.59 -7.38
CA ASN A 194 -12.84 12.94 -6.01
C ASN A 194 -11.76 12.55 -4.99
N GLN A 195 -11.07 11.42 -5.21
CA GLN A 195 -9.92 11.01 -4.38
C GLN A 195 -8.78 12.03 -4.38
N MET A 196 -8.71 12.93 -5.37
CA MET A 196 -7.62 13.89 -5.51
C MET A 196 -8.01 15.32 -5.18
N ALA A 197 -9.22 15.74 -5.56
CA ALA A 197 -9.68 17.13 -5.47
C ALA A 197 -10.78 17.36 -4.42
N GLY A 198 -11.24 16.30 -3.75
CA GLY A 198 -12.44 16.33 -2.91
C GLY A 198 -13.71 16.09 -3.73
N ASP A 199 -14.83 15.94 -3.05
CA ASP A 199 -16.09 15.58 -3.69
C ASP A 199 -16.64 16.69 -4.57
N LEU A 200 -16.95 16.35 -5.82
CA LEU A 200 -17.67 17.22 -6.72
C LEU A 200 -19.11 17.44 -6.22
N SER A 201 -19.61 18.69 -6.32
CA SER A 201 -21.01 18.94 -5.94
C SER A 201 -21.95 18.20 -6.90
N PRO A 202 -23.13 17.72 -6.42
CA PRO A 202 -24.08 16.99 -7.27
C PRO A 202 -24.49 17.75 -8.53
N ILE A 203 -24.64 19.08 -8.46
CA ILE A 203 -24.96 19.91 -9.63
C ILE A 203 -23.83 19.91 -10.66
N LEU A 204 -22.57 19.96 -10.22
CA LEU A 204 -21.43 19.89 -11.14
C LEU A 204 -21.31 18.49 -11.75
N GLU A 205 -21.54 17.43 -10.98
CA GLU A 205 -21.61 16.05 -11.48
C GLU A 205 -22.67 15.92 -12.59
N LEU A 206 -23.88 16.45 -12.36
CA LEU A 206 -24.93 16.51 -13.36
C LEU A 206 -24.48 17.24 -14.63
N CYS A 207 -23.83 18.40 -14.49
CA CYS A 207 -23.36 19.17 -15.63
C CYS A 207 -22.33 18.39 -16.46
N HIS A 208 -21.38 17.72 -15.81
CA HIS A 208 -20.41 16.86 -16.47
C HIS A 208 -21.08 15.65 -17.14
N PHE A 209 -22.06 15.03 -16.49
CA PHE A 209 -22.80 13.91 -17.06
C PHE A 209 -23.59 14.33 -18.31
N LYS A 210 -24.33 15.44 -18.23
CA LYS A 210 -25.05 16.03 -19.37
C LYS A 210 -24.10 16.35 -20.53
N LYS A 211 -22.97 16.99 -20.24
CA LYS A 211 -21.92 17.27 -21.23
C LYS A 211 -21.40 15.99 -21.90
N ALA A 212 -21.25 14.92 -21.13
CA ALA A 212 -20.72 13.67 -21.65
C ALA A 212 -21.69 12.95 -22.61
N ILE A 213 -22.99 13.23 -22.56
CA ILE A 213 -24.02 12.54 -23.35
C ILE A 213 -24.69 13.41 -24.43
N VAL A 214 -24.54 14.74 -24.36
CA VAL A 214 -25.27 15.70 -25.18
C VAL A 214 -25.05 15.54 -26.70
N ASP A 215 -23.85 15.13 -27.10
CA ASP A 215 -23.48 14.97 -28.51
C ASP A 215 -24.07 13.69 -29.13
N ASN A 216 -24.67 12.81 -28.32
CA ASN A 216 -25.28 11.56 -28.81
C ASN A 216 -26.78 11.74 -29.04
N PRO A 217 -27.28 11.65 -30.29
CA PRO A 217 -28.70 11.83 -30.58
C PRO A 217 -29.63 10.87 -29.84
N ARG A 218 -29.16 9.66 -29.49
CA ARG A 218 -29.97 8.69 -28.72
C ARG A 218 -30.30 9.19 -27.33
N CYS A 219 -29.52 10.11 -26.78
CA CYS A 219 -29.72 10.68 -25.46
C CYS A 219 -30.73 11.84 -25.45
N LEU A 220 -31.18 12.34 -26.61
CA LEU A 220 -32.13 13.46 -26.69
C LEU A 220 -33.44 13.20 -25.93
N PRO A 221 -34.10 12.02 -26.06
CA PRO A 221 -35.32 11.74 -25.31
C PRO A 221 -35.09 11.74 -23.80
N PHE A 222 -33.97 11.20 -23.34
CA PHE A 222 -33.59 11.26 -21.92
C PHE A 222 -33.42 12.72 -21.47
N MET A 223 -32.63 13.50 -22.21
CA MET A 223 -32.33 14.90 -21.86
C MET A 223 -33.57 15.80 -21.80
N GLN A 224 -34.55 15.57 -22.69
CA GLN A 224 -35.79 16.35 -22.74
C GLN A 224 -36.79 15.97 -21.63
N ASN A 225 -36.78 14.71 -21.20
CA ASN A 225 -37.75 14.20 -20.22
C ASN A 225 -37.22 14.15 -18.78
N LEU A 226 -35.91 14.33 -18.59
CA LEU A 226 -35.27 14.26 -17.29
C LEU A 226 -35.86 15.30 -16.32
N LYS A 227 -36.48 14.81 -15.23
CA LYS A 227 -36.99 15.63 -14.14
C LYS A 227 -36.09 15.49 -12.92
N ILE A 228 -35.59 16.61 -12.41
CA ILE A 228 -34.65 16.63 -11.29
C ILE A 228 -35.29 17.35 -10.12
N ASP A 229 -35.29 16.70 -8.97
CA ASP A 229 -35.59 17.34 -7.69
C ASP A 229 -34.28 17.70 -7.00
N GLU A 230 -33.85 18.95 -7.14
CA GLU A 230 -32.59 19.44 -6.56
C GLU A 230 -32.59 19.46 -5.02
N ARG A 231 -33.75 19.25 -4.38
CA ARG A 231 -33.87 19.15 -2.91
C ARG A 231 -33.54 17.76 -2.40
N ASP A 232 -33.49 16.76 -3.27
CA ASP A 232 -33.11 15.39 -2.93
C ASP A 232 -31.59 15.24 -2.92
N GLY A 233 -31.01 14.91 -1.76
CA GLY A 233 -29.57 14.70 -1.62
C GLY A 233 -28.99 13.57 -2.48
N HIS A 234 -29.84 12.71 -3.07
CA HIS A 234 -29.44 11.57 -3.89
C HIS A 234 -30.00 11.63 -5.32
N PHE A 235 -30.39 12.82 -5.82
CA PHE A 235 -31.01 12.94 -7.14
C PHE A 235 -30.14 12.38 -8.28
N ILE A 236 -28.81 12.41 -8.13
CA ILE A 236 -27.86 11.91 -9.13
C ILE A 236 -28.02 10.41 -9.37
N ASP A 237 -28.25 9.61 -8.32
CA ASP A 237 -28.45 8.17 -8.49
C ASP A 237 -29.70 7.87 -9.32
N LYS A 238 -30.74 8.71 -9.18
CA LYS A 238 -31.96 8.64 -9.99
C LYS A 238 -31.70 9.02 -11.44
N VAL A 239 -30.91 10.06 -11.69
CA VAL A 239 -30.47 10.45 -13.04
C VAL A 239 -29.76 9.29 -13.74
N TYR A 240 -28.86 8.60 -13.05
CA TYR A 240 -28.17 7.42 -13.58
C TYR A 240 -29.10 6.24 -13.85
N ALA A 241 -30.05 5.99 -12.97
CA ALA A 241 -31.03 4.92 -13.16
C ALA A 241 -31.94 5.20 -14.36
N GLU A 242 -32.42 6.44 -14.49
CA GLU A 242 -33.29 6.86 -15.60
C GLU A 242 -32.56 6.84 -16.95
N PHE A 243 -31.28 7.23 -16.98
CA PHE A 243 -30.46 7.14 -18.19
C PHE A 243 -30.32 5.69 -18.67
N LYS A 244 -29.99 4.76 -17.74
CA LYS A 244 -29.90 3.33 -18.03
C LYS A 244 -31.24 2.78 -18.52
N TYR A 245 -32.33 3.13 -17.84
CA TYR A 245 -33.67 2.70 -18.22
C TYR A 245 -34.03 3.16 -19.63
N THR A 246 -33.78 4.44 -19.93
CA THR A 246 -34.14 5.04 -21.22
C THR A 246 -33.40 4.41 -22.40
N LEU A 247 -32.14 4.02 -22.20
CA LEU A 247 -31.27 3.57 -23.30
C LEU A 247 -31.04 2.06 -23.39
N ASP A 248 -31.09 1.33 -22.26
CA ASP A 248 -30.92 -0.12 -22.24
C ASP A 248 -32.27 -0.87 -22.40
N LEU A 249 -33.42 -0.28 -22.02
CA LEU A 249 -34.74 -0.93 -22.09
C LEU A 249 -35.66 -0.40 -23.22
N ASN A 250 -35.30 0.70 -23.87
CA ASN A 250 -35.89 1.14 -25.14
C ASN A 250 -34.79 1.24 -26.22
N PRO A 251 -34.30 0.10 -26.75
CA PRO A 251 -33.43 0.14 -27.90
C PRO A 251 -34.23 0.66 -29.09
N ALA A 252 -33.91 1.87 -29.56
CA ALA A 252 -34.36 2.37 -30.85
C ALA A 252 -33.92 1.42 -31.98
#